data_AF-A0A2V6J592-F1
#
_entry.id   AF-A0A2V6J592-F1
#
_cell.length_a   1.000
_cell.length_b   1.000
_cell.length_c   1.000
_cell.angle_alpha   90.00
_cell.angle_beta   90.00
_cell.angle_gamma   90.00
#
_symmetry.space_group_name_H-M   'P 1'
#
loop_
_entity.id
_entity.type
_entity.pdbx_description
1 polymer ?
#
loop_
_entity_poly.entity_id
_entity_poly.type
_entity_poly.pdbx_seq_one_letter_code
_entity_poly.pdbx_strand_id
1 'polypeptide(L)'
;MSYVIDSSIWVDFFRAASPAALKHQAAKLIDDERAMLCEPVLFELLRATPAAARRNVQSQLDLFPLAPTPRGLWHDAAQLGQKCLGRGFVPAAICSSRRSASIRTWS
;
A
#
# COMPACT_ATOMS: atom_id res chain seq x y z
N MET A 1 6.65 -13.74 -14.46
CA MET A 1 5.64 -12.69 -14.24
C MET A 1 5.99 -12.01 -12.93
N SER A 2 6.11 -10.68 -12.93
CA SER A 2 6.42 -9.88 -11.74
C SER A 2 5.17 -9.59 -10.90
N TYR A 3 5.35 -9.21 -9.64
CA TYR A 3 4.27 -8.84 -8.74
C TYR A 3 4.67 -7.69 -7.82
N VAL A 4 3.70 -6.90 -7.38
CA VAL A 4 3.90 -5.82 -6.41
C VAL A 4 3.69 -6.37 -5.01
N ILE A 5 4.62 -6.07 -4.11
CA ILE A 5 4.47 -6.39 -2.68
C ILE A 5 3.65 -5.30 -2.00
N ASP A 6 2.54 -5.69 -1.38
CA ASP A 6 1.70 -4.79 -0.58
C ASP A 6 2.41 -4.28 0.68
N SER A 7 2.01 -3.09 1.17
CA SER A 7 2.63 -2.47 2.35
C SER A 7 2.50 -3.32 3.61
N SER A 8 1.46 -4.17 3.74
CA SER A 8 1.30 -5.08 4.88
C SER A 8 2.47 -6.06 5.05
N ILE A 9 3.00 -6.61 3.96
CA ILE A 9 4.13 -7.55 3.99
C ILE A 9 5.41 -6.85 4.47
N TRP A 10 5.64 -5.63 3.98
CA TRP A 10 6.75 -4.79 4.43
C TRP A 10 6.64 -4.42 5.91
N VAL A 11 5.44 -4.07 6.37
CA VAL A 11 5.18 -3.80 7.80
C VAL A 11 5.53 -5.02 8.64
N ASP A 12 5.10 -6.22 8.24
CA ASP A 12 5.42 -7.42 8.99
C ASP A 12 6.91 -7.75 8.99
N PHE A 13 7.62 -7.50 7.88
CA PHE A 13 9.06 -7.65 7.77
C PHE A 13 9.82 -6.70 8.70
N PHE A 14 9.51 -5.39 8.66
CA PHE A 14 10.23 -4.37 9.43
C PHE A 14 9.87 -4.36 10.91
N ARG A 15 8.62 -4.69 11.28
CA ARG A 15 8.14 -4.55 12.65
C ARG A 15 8.81 -5.55 13.58
N ALA A 16 9.50 -5.05 14.61
CA ALA A 16 10.18 -5.89 15.61
C ALA A 16 9.23 -6.94 16.24
N ALA A 17 7.99 -6.54 16.55
CA ALA A 17 7.00 -7.37 17.22
C ALA A 17 6.33 -8.45 16.34
N SER A 18 6.57 -8.49 15.03
CA SER A 18 5.95 -9.52 14.18
C SER A 18 6.52 -10.91 14.52
N PRO A 19 5.67 -11.97 14.55
CA PRO A 19 6.13 -13.34 14.81
C PRO A 19 7.23 -13.77 13.83
N ALA A 20 8.22 -14.53 14.31
CA ALA A 20 9.35 -14.97 13.50
C ALA A 20 8.93 -15.75 12.24
N ALA A 21 7.91 -16.61 12.36
CA ALA A 21 7.36 -17.35 11.24
C ALA A 21 6.78 -16.41 10.16
N LEU A 22 6.10 -15.33 10.58
CA LEU A 22 5.52 -14.34 9.66
C LEU A 22 6.62 -13.52 8.97
N LYS A 23 7.64 -13.09 9.71
CA LYS A 23 8.83 -12.42 9.15
C LYS A 23 9.53 -13.29 8.12
N HIS A 24 9.66 -14.59 8.40
CA HIS A 24 10.28 -15.53 7.47
C HIS A 24 9.47 -15.68 6.16
N GLN A 25 8.14 -15.68 6.24
CA GLN A 25 7.30 -15.68 5.03
C GLN A 25 7.38 -14.36 4.26
N ALA A 26 7.38 -13.22 4.97
CA ALA A 26 7.55 -11.91 4.35
C ALA A 26 8.91 -11.79 3.64
N ALA A 27 9.98 -12.25 4.28
CA ALA A 27 11.33 -12.27 3.71
C ALA A 27 11.37 -13.06 2.38
N LYS A 28 10.72 -14.23 2.30
CA LYS A 28 10.65 -15.00 1.04
C LYS A 28 10.02 -14.23 -0.12
N LEU A 29 9.00 -13.43 0.16
CA LEU A 29 8.33 -12.63 -0.86
C LEU A 29 9.19 -11.43 -1.29
N ILE A 30 9.92 -10.85 -0.35
CA ILE A 30 10.83 -9.71 -0.54
C ILE A 30 12.10 -10.13 -1.30
N ASP A 31 12.65 -11.30 -0.99
CA ASP A 31 13.89 -11.82 -1.60
C ASP A 31 13.67 -12.40 -3.01
N ASP A 32 12.42 -12.45 -3.51
CA ASP A 32 12.11 -12.93 -4.86
C ASP A 32 12.47 -11.87 -5.91
N GLU A 33 13.29 -12.24 -6.90
CA GLU A 33 13.72 -11.34 -7.99
C GLU A 33 12.57 -10.77 -8.84
N ARG A 34 11.37 -11.34 -8.73
CA ARG A 34 10.16 -10.89 -9.43
C ARG A 34 9.38 -9.83 -8.66
N ALA A 35 9.77 -9.56 -7.42
CA ALA A 35 9.14 -8.56 -6.57
C ALA A 35 9.40 -7.14 -7.06
N MET A 36 8.36 -6.32 -7.01
CA MET A 36 8.39 -4.91 -7.35
C MET A 36 7.74 -4.08 -6.24
N LEU A 37 8.08 -2.80 -6.21
CA LEU A 37 7.34 -1.78 -5.48
C LEU A 37 6.41 -1.00 -6.41
N CYS A 38 5.46 -0.29 -5.85
CA CYS A 38 4.75 0.78 -6.54
C CYS A 38 4.76 2.05 -5.69
N GLU A 39 4.53 3.19 -6.32
CA GLU A 39 4.58 4.51 -5.69
C GLU A 39 3.62 4.64 -4.50
N PRO A 40 2.38 4.10 -4.52
CA PRO A 40 1.51 4.07 -3.34
C PRO A 40 2.12 3.35 -2.15
N VAL A 41 2.70 2.16 -2.35
CA VAL A 41 3.34 1.38 -1.28
C VAL A 41 4.57 2.12 -0.74
N LEU A 42 5.40 2.67 -1.63
CA LEU A 42 6.56 3.47 -1.25
C LEU A 42 6.14 4.68 -0.41
N PHE A 43 5.11 5.41 -0.85
CA PHE A 43 4.55 6.54 -0.12
C PHE A 43 4.07 6.15 1.28
N GLU A 44 3.30 5.07 1.39
CA GLU A 44 2.77 4.59 2.68
C GLU A 44 3.89 4.26 3.66
N LEU A 45 4.90 3.50 3.21
CA LEU A 45 6.00 3.06 4.06
C LEU A 45 6.88 4.23 4.51
N LEU A 46 7.29 5.10 3.59
CA LEU A 46 8.17 6.23 3.93
C LEU A 46 7.48 7.27 4.81
N ARG A 47 6.19 7.51 4.60
CA ARG A 47 5.39 8.42 5.43
C ARG A 47 5.18 7.86 6.84
N ALA A 48 4.99 6.55 6.98
CA ALA A 48 4.77 5.91 8.28
C ALA A 48 6.07 5.62 9.05
N THR A 49 7.22 5.57 8.38
CA THR A 49 8.50 5.23 9.00
C THR A 49 9.02 6.36 9.91
N PRO A 50 9.33 6.08 11.20
CA PRO A 50 9.93 7.06 12.10
C PRO A 50 11.27 7.59 11.58
N ALA A 51 11.58 8.85 11.89
CA ALA A 51 12.79 9.53 11.39
C ALA A 51 14.08 8.72 11.66
N ALA A 52 14.18 8.08 12.82
CA ALA A 52 15.35 7.27 13.21
C ALA A 52 15.58 6.04 12.31
N ALA A 53 14.54 5.48 11.69
CA ALA A 53 14.63 4.29 10.85
C ALA A 53 14.57 4.61 9.34
N ARG A 54 14.22 5.85 8.98
CA ARG A 54 13.91 6.24 7.59
C ARG A 54 15.03 5.95 6.61
N ARG A 55 16.27 6.28 6.96
CA ARG A 55 17.43 6.05 6.07
C ARG A 55 17.59 4.57 5.74
N ASN A 56 17.50 3.71 6.75
CA ASN A 56 17.69 2.27 6.59
C ASN A 56 16.54 1.65 5.77
N VAL A 57 15.29 2.04 6.05
CA VAL A 57 14.13 1.57 5.29
C VAL A 57 14.21 2.04 3.83
N GLN A 58 14.49 3.32 3.59
CA GLN A 58 14.64 3.87 2.23
C GLN A 58 15.70 3.09 1.45
N SER A 59 16.88 2.86 2.03
CA SER A 59 17.96 2.13 1.34
C SER A 59 17.59 0.71 0.92
N GLN A 60 16.69 0.05 1.66
CA GLN A 60 16.20 -1.28 1.27
C GLN A 60 15.15 -1.19 0.17
N LEU A 61 14.24 -0.23 0.25
CA LEU A 61 13.20 -0.02 -0.76
C LEU A 61 13.78 0.42 -2.11
N ASP A 62 14.87 1.21 -2.10
CA ASP A 62 15.56 1.68 -3.32
C ASP A 62 16.19 0.54 -4.14
N LEU A 63 16.32 -0.67 -3.58
CA LEU A 63 16.81 -1.85 -4.30
C LEU A 63 15.76 -2.46 -5.22
N PHE A 64 14.48 -2.11 -5.04
CA PHE A 64 13.38 -2.73 -5.77
C PHE A 64 13.04 -1.93 -7.02
N PRO A 65 12.77 -2.63 -8.14
CA PRO A 65 12.20 -1.97 -9.31
C PRO A 65 10.81 -1.41 -8.98
N LEU A 66 10.53 -0.21 -9.48
CA LEU A 66 9.19 0.36 -9.42
C LEU A 66 8.34 -0.16 -10.60
N ALA A 67 7.13 -0.59 -10.28
CA ALA A 67 6.12 -0.90 -11.26
C ALA A 67 5.81 0.36 -12.08
N PRO A 68 5.56 0.23 -13.40
CA PRO A 68 5.15 1.37 -14.21
C PRO A 68 3.87 2.00 -13.67
N THR A 69 3.76 3.32 -13.81
CA THR A 69 2.52 4.08 -13.59
C THR A 69 1.93 4.53 -14.92
N PRO A 70 1.09 3.71 -15.59
CA PRO A 70 0.39 4.10 -16.80
C PRO A 70 -0.48 5.33 -16.56
N ARG A 71 -0.63 6.16 -17.60
CA ARG A 71 -1.45 7.38 -17.55
C ARG A 71 -2.90 7.13 -17.09
N GLY A 72 -3.47 5.96 -17.39
CA GLY A 72 -4.84 5.58 -17.02
C GLY A 72 -5.00 5.00 -15.61
N LEU A 73 -3.90 4.67 -14.92
CA LEU A 73 -3.94 3.88 -13.67
C LEU A 73 -4.88 4.47 -12.61
N TRP A 74 -4.77 5.78 -12.37
CA TRP A 74 -5.57 6.45 -11.36
C TRP A 74 -7.04 6.62 -11.77
N HIS A 75 -7.30 6.72 -13.07
CA HIS A 75 -8.67 6.72 -13.59
C HIS A 75 -9.33 5.36 -13.35
N ASP A 76 -8.62 4.28 -13.67
CA ASP A 76 -9.10 2.91 -13.48
C ASP A 76 -9.29 2.58 -11.99
N ALA A 77 -8.35 3.02 -11.14
CA ALA A 77 -8.44 2.89 -9.69
C ALA A 77 -9.67 3.61 -9.12
N ALA A 78 -9.99 4.81 -9.62
CA ALA A 78 -11.19 5.56 -9.22
C ALA A 78 -12.47 4.83 -9.63
N GLN A 79 -12.54 4.32 -10.86
CA GLN A 79 -13.67 3.51 -11.32
C GLN A 79 -13.86 2.24 -10.48
N LEU A 80 -12.76 1.57 -10.14
CA LEU A 80 -12.77 0.40 -9.26
C LEU A 80 -13.31 0.78 -7.88
N GLY A 81 -12.84 1.89 -7.30
CA GLY A 81 -13.32 2.40 -6.02
C GLY A 81 -14.84 2.67 -6.03
N GLN A 82 -15.36 3.28 -7.09
CA GLN A 82 -16.80 3.50 -7.25
C GLN A 82 -17.59 2.17 -7.31
N LYS A 83 -17.09 1.17 -8.04
CA LYS A 83 -17.70 -0.17 -8.10
C LYS A 83 -17.70 -0.85 -6.73
N CYS A 84 -16.61 -0.71 -5.97
CA CYS A 84 -16.51 -1.21 -4.60
C CYS A 84 -17.55 -0.55 -3.68
N LEU A 85 -17.68 0.78 -3.74
CA LEU A 85 -18.70 1.53 -2.99
C LEU A 85 -20.12 1.07 -3.34
N GLY A 86 -20.41 0.88 -4.63
CA GLY A 86 -21.70 0.34 -5.09
C GLY A 86 -22.03 -1.06 -4.56
N ARG A 87 -21.02 -1.80 -4.09
CA ARG A 87 -21.15 -3.12 -3.44
C ARG A 87 -21.07 -3.07 -1.91
N GLY A 88 -21.00 -1.88 -1.32
CA GLY A 88 -20.92 -1.69 0.14
C GLY A 88 -19.51 -1.82 0.73
N PHE A 89 -18.47 -1.96 -0.11
CA PHE A 89 -17.08 -1.91 0.36
C PHE A 89 -16.65 -0.45 0.52
N VAL A 90 -16.65 0.04 1.76
CA VAL A 90 -16.27 1.42 2.08
C VAL A 90 -14.86 1.44 2.66
N PRO A 91 -13.92 2.20 2.09
CA PRO A 91 -12.60 2.39 2.68
C PRO A 91 -12.71 2.97 4.10
N ALA A 92 -11.91 2.44 5.03
CA ALA A 92 -11.93 2.87 6.42
C ALA A 92 -11.71 4.38 6.59
N ALA A 93 -10.92 5.01 5.72
CA ALA A 93 -10.66 6.45 5.71
C ALA A 93 -11.92 7.32 5.49
N ILE A 94 -12.91 6.82 4.74
CA ILE A 94 -14.19 7.50 4.47
C ILE A 94 -15.21 7.22 5.58
N CYS A 95 -15.03 6.14 6.35
CA CYS A 95 -15.95 5.71 7.40
C CYS A 95 -15.76 6.44 8.75
N SER A 96 -14.89 7.44 8.85
CA SER A 96 -14.69 8.21 10.09
C SER A 96 -15.87 9.10 10.48
N SER A 97 -16.93 9.19 9.65
CA SER A 97 -18.19 9.81 10.04
C SER A 97 -19.39 9.26 9.27
N ARG A 98 -19.94 8.11 9.67
CA ARG A 98 -21.39 7.90 9.53
C ARG A 98 -22.13 8.81 10.53
N ARG A 99 -22.15 10.11 10.25
CA ARG A 99 -23.33 10.93 10.48
C ARG A 99 -23.90 11.23 9.11
N SER A 100 -25.14 10.80 8.89
CA SER A 100 -25.93 11.02 7.69
C SER A 100 -25.72 12.44 7.15
N ALA A 101 -25.01 12.56 6.04
CA ALA A 101 -25.03 13.75 5.21
C ALA A 101 -25.15 13.26 3.78
N SER A 102 -26.35 13.39 3.22
CA SER A 102 -26.55 13.28 1.78
C SER A 102 -25.57 14.25 1.11
N ILE A 103 -24.69 13.72 0.27
CA ILE A 103 -23.88 14.56 -0.63
C ILE A 103 -24.88 15.28 -1.54
N ARG A 104 -25.16 16.56 -1.24
CA ARG A 104 -25.80 17.46 -2.19
C ARG A 104 -24.80 17.71 -3.32
N THR A 105 -25.31 17.49 -4.51
CA THR A 105 -24.72 17.79 -5.81
C THR A 105 -24.08 19.18 -5.83
N TRP A 106 -22.82 19.26 -6.24
CA TRP A 106 -22.22 20.51 -6.69
C TRP A 106 -22.68 20.73 -8.13
N SER A 107 -23.49 21.78 -8.33
CA SER A 107 -23.79 22.38 -9.62
C SER A 107 -22.83 23.54 -9.87
#